data_AF-A0A8H8WPX9-F1
#
_entry.id   AF-A0A8H8WPX9-F1
#
_cell.length_a   1.000
_cell.length_b   1.000
_cell.length_c   1.000
_cell.angle_alpha   90.00
_cell.angle_beta   90.00
_cell.angle_gamma   90.00
#
_symmetry.space_group_name_H-M   'P 1'
#
loop_
_entity.id
_entity.type
_entity.pdbx_description
1 polymer ?
#
loop_
_entity_poly.entity_id
_entity_poly.type
_entity_poly.pdbx_seq_one_letter_code
_entity_poly.pdbx_strand_id
1 'polypeptide(L)'
;MRLRAPLTAAALAASLLPALPAAAQIGTVTVRSPRPFGLFLGDRFGATVEIEAADGFVPQAASLPKAGPLTYWLDLTGLSVAAGPLLPNGNRLWRLSLAYQTFYAALDVRRLDIPAFTVTFASDSARATTSATAEVPTWPILVSPLREIQPPPVADPVDYLRPESSVPRRDPGPARALAWAFAALGLAGLALLARDRAWWPLHRRPARAFAAAARQVRRLAARPEDEAAYRAALLALHRGLDRTDGRRVMGEDLADFLGRHPAYGALAQPLGRFFAASRAAFFGRDPAAARRAWPFPDLVATARRLAAAERAGPPAGNGGTP
;
A
#
# COMPACT_ATOMS: atom_id res chain seq x y z
N MET A 1 60.41 -75.68 70.49
CA MET A 1 60.51 -76.45 69.23
C MET A 1 59.37 -76.01 68.32
N ARG A 2 59.71 -75.43 67.15
CA ARG A 2 58.89 -75.09 65.95
C ARG A 2 57.81 -73.98 66.12
N LEU A 3 58.02 -72.73 65.68
CA LEU A 3 57.94 -72.17 64.30
C LEU A 3 56.55 -72.27 63.63
N ARG A 4 55.83 -71.12 63.50
CA ARG A 4 55.35 -70.49 62.23
C ARG A 4 54.10 -69.60 62.44
N ALA A 5 54.21 -68.33 62.06
CA ALA A 5 53.14 -67.55 61.40
C ALA A 5 53.31 -67.73 59.86
N PRO A 6 52.53 -67.12 58.92
CA PRO A 6 51.40 -66.17 59.03
C PRO A 6 50.28 -66.36 57.95
N LEU A 7 49.39 -65.35 57.80
CA LEU A 7 48.70 -64.86 56.57
C LEU A 7 47.38 -65.48 56.05
N THR A 8 46.42 -64.57 55.82
CA THR A 8 45.39 -64.41 54.74
C THR A 8 43.96 -64.29 55.28
N ALA A 9 43.33 -63.09 55.31
CA ALA A 9 42.85 -62.21 54.24
C ALA A 9 41.47 -62.62 53.68
N ALA A 10 40.43 -61.85 54.03
CA ALA A 10 39.27 -61.55 53.18
C ALA A 10 38.36 -60.51 53.86
N ALA A 11 38.68 -59.23 53.67
CA ALA A 11 37.81 -58.11 54.02
C ALA A 11 36.77 -57.92 52.92
N LEU A 12 35.49 -58.08 53.25
CA LEU A 12 34.37 -57.79 52.37
C LEU A 12 34.01 -56.31 52.48
N ALA A 13 34.81 -55.44 51.86
CA ALA A 13 34.46 -54.03 51.69
C ALA A 13 33.58 -53.90 50.44
N ALA A 14 32.27 -53.99 50.62
CA ALA A 14 31.29 -53.70 49.58
C ALA A 14 31.41 -52.22 49.20
N SER A 15 31.90 -52.00 47.98
CA SER A 15 32.09 -50.73 47.30
C SER A 15 30.78 -49.96 47.16
N LEU A 16 30.57 -49.01 48.07
CA LEU A 16 29.77 -47.81 47.82
C LEU A 16 30.49 -47.02 46.72
N LEU A 17 30.05 -47.18 45.47
CA LEU A 17 30.36 -46.23 44.40
C LEU A 17 29.83 -44.87 44.86
N PRO A 18 30.69 -43.86 45.09
CA PRO A 18 30.19 -42.50 45.21
C PRO A 18 29.61 -42.13 43.83
N ALA A 19 28.33 -41.78 43.80
CA ALA A 19 27.77 -41.05 42.68
C ALA A 19 28.63 -39.79 42.49
N LEU A 20 29.45 -39.78 41.44
CA LEU A 20 30.21 -38.60 41.05
C LEU A 20 29.20 -37.45 40.88
N PRO A 21 29.44 -36.28 41.49
CA PRO A 21 28.56 -35.14 41.29
C PRO A 21 28.53 -34.83 39.81
N ALA A 22 27.32 -34.57 39.30
CA ALA A 22 27.05 -34.20 37.93
C ALA A 22 28.10 -33.18 37.46
N ALA A 23 28.82 -33.54 36.39
CA ALA A 23 29.74 -32.63 35.72
C ALA A 23 29.05 -31.29 35.49
N ALA A 24 29.78 -30.19 35.75
CA ALA A 24 29.28 -28.83 35.64
C ALA A 24 28.47 -28.65 34.34
N GLN A 25 27.16 -28.45 34.48
CA GLN A 25 26.22 -28.37 33.35
C GLN A 25 26.45 -27.13 32.48
N ILE A 26 27.20 -26.17 33.02
CA ILE A 26 27.67 -24.96 32.38
C ILE A 26 29.18 -24.93 32.49
N GLY A 27 29.83 -24.75 31.36
CA GLY A 27 31.28 -24.59 31.24
C GLY A 27 31.68 -23.12 31.27
N THR A 28 32.60 -22.74 30.38
CA THR A 28 33.15 -21.39 30.34
C THR A 28 32.12 -20.36 29.85
N VAL A 29 32.08 -19.20 30.52
CA VAL A 29 31.40 -17.99 30.04
C VAL A 29 32.47 -16.98 29.65
N THR A 30 32.51 -16.58 28.38
CA THR A 30 33.46 -15.59 27.88
C THR A 30 32.75 -14.43 27.22
N VAL A 31 33.16 -13.21 27.56
CA VAL A 31 32.62 -11.98 26.99
C VAL A 31 33.65 -11.38 26.04
N ARG A 32 33.25 -11.12 24.81
CA ARG A 32 34.06 -10.49 23.76
C ARG A 32 33.43 -9.16 23.37
N SER A 33 34.09 -8.06 23.71
CA SER A 33 33.74 -6.72 23.24
C SER A 33 34.82 -6.27 22.24
N PRO A 34 34.56 -6.28 20.92
CA PRO A 34 35.58 -5.96 19.92
C PRO A 34 36.13 -4.53 20.02
N ARG A 35 35.32 -3.59 20.54
CA ARG A 35 35.70 -2.18 20.70
C ARG A 35 35.25 -1.67 22.08
N PRO A 36 36.02 -1.94 23.15
CA PRO A 36 35.68 -1.49 24.49
C PRO A 36 36.14 -0.04 24.75
N PHE A 37 36.47 0.76 23.73
CA PHE A 37 37.01 2.11 23.89
C PHE A 37 36.68 3.06 22.74
N GLY A 38 36.81 4.37 23.00
CA GLY A 38 36.55 5.42 22.02
C GLY A 38 35.06 5.57 21.69
N LEU A 39 34.19 5.19 22.62
CA LEU A 39 32.75 5.34 22.48
C LEU A 39 32.35 6.77 22.86
N PHE A 40 31.50 7.39 22.07
CA PHE A 40 30.97 8.73 22.34
C PHE A 40 29.49 8.67 22.69
N LEU A 41 28.96 9.79 23.18
CA LEU A 41 27.52 9.97 23.42
C LEU A 41 26.73 9.61 22.15
N GLY A 42 25.79 8.68 22.27
CA GLY A 42 24.94 8.22 21.18
C GLY A 42 25.48 7.05 20.36
N ASP A 43 26.73 6.63 20.59
CA ASP A 43 27.36 5.52 19.86
C ASP A 43 26.62 4.21 20.09
N ARG A 44 26.64 3.38 19.03
CA ARG A 44 26.19 1.99 19.09
C ARG A 44 27.38 1.05 19.05
N PHE A 45 27.37 0.03 19.88
CA PHE A 45 28.46 -0.93 19.98
C PHE A 45 27.93 -2.34 20.32
N GLY A 46 28.70 -3.35 19.96
CA GLY A 46 28.32 -4.75 20.14
C GLY A 46 29.19 -5.48 21.15
N ALA A 47 28.61 -6.46 21.83
CA ALA A 47 29.33 -7.46 22.60
C ALA A 47 28.82 -8.86 22.22
N THR A 48 29.71 -9.84 22.27
CA THR A 48 29.38 -11.25 22.06
C THR A 48 29.67 -12.01 23.34
N VAL A 49 28.68 -12.71 23.87
CA VAL A 49 28.85 -13.60 25.03
C VAL A 49 28.79 -15.03 24.53
N GLU A 50 29.84 -15.78 24.81
CA GLU A 50 30.00 -17.19 24.46
C GLU A 50 29.87 -18.02 25.73
N ILE A 51 28.85 -18.87 25.81
CA ILE A 51 28.52 -19.70 26.97
C ILE A 51 28.61 -21.16 26.56
N GLU A 52 29.43 -21.95 27.24
CA GLU A 52 29.44 -23.41 27.08
C GLU A 52 28.37 -24.03 27.98
N ALA A 53 27.51 -24.88 27.41
CA ALA A 53 26.53 -25.65 28.17
C ALA A 53 26.57 -27.11 27.72
N ALA A 54 26.25 -28.05 28.61
CA ALA A 54 26.13 -29.46 28.26
C ALA A 54 25.15 -29.65 27.08
N ASP A 55 25.40 -30.62 26.19
CA ASP A 55 24.52 -30.84 25.05
C ASP A 55 23.09 -31.18 25.51
N GLY A 56 22.09 -30.66 24.80
CA GLY A 56 20.68 -30.75 25.20
C GLY A 56 20.20 -29.67 26.19
N PHE A 57 21.06 -28.79 26.68
CA PHE A 57 20.67 -27.60 27.42
C PHE A 57 20.47 -26.40 26.48
N VAL A 58 19.28 -25.79 26.56
CA VAL A 58 18.87 -24.67 25.71
C VAL A 58 18.62 -23.43 26.58
N PRO A 59 19.09 -22.24 26.18
CA PRO A 59 18.85 -21.01 26.93
C PRO A 59 17.36 -20.67 26.94
N GLN A 60 16.81 -20.40 28.12
CA GLN A 60 15.43 -20.00 28.29
C GLN A 60 15.25 -18.53 27.92
N ALA A 61 14.36 -18.26 26.95
CA ALA A 61 14.08 -16.90 26.47
C ALA A 61 13.64 -15.94 27.60
N ALA A 62 12.98 -16.45 28.64
CA ALA A 62 12.56 -15.66 29.79
C ALA A 62 13.71 -15.14 30.67
N SER A 63 14.86 -15.82 30.63
CA SER A 63 16.06 -15.42 31.38
C SER A 63 16.94 -14.41 30.64
N LEU A 64 16.71 -14.22 29.34
CA LEU A 64 17.50 -13.31 28.52
C LEU A 64 17.14 -11.84 28.82
N PRO A 65 18.12 -10.92 28.77
CA PRO A 65 17.85 -9.51 28.95
C PRO A 65 16.94 -9.00 27.82
N LYS A 66 15.93 -8.23 28.18
CA LYS A 66 15.00 -7.64 27.21
C LYS A 66 15.60 -6.38 26.61
N ALA A 67 15.28 -6.13 25.34
CA ALA A 67 15.63 -4.85 24.71
C ALA A 67 14.95 -3.69 25.46
N GLY A 68 15.71 -2.63 25.68
CA GLY A 68 15.29 -1.45 26.44
C GLY A 68 16.39 -0.91 27.35
N PRO A 69 16.02 0.02 28.24
CA PRO A 69 16.96 0.64 29.17
C PRO A 69 17.48 -0.35 30.20
N LEU A 70 18.81 -0.50 30.27
CA LEU A 70 19.49 -1.29 31.30
C LEU A 70 19.94 -0.41 32.47
N THR A 71 20.41 0.80 32.16
CA THR A 71 20.78 1.83 33.13
C THR A 71 20.36 3.20 32.58
N TYR A 72 20.54 4.27 33.35
CA TYR A 72 20.24 5.63 32.86
C TYR A 72 21.08 6.05 31.65
N TRP A 73 22.19 5.36 31.38
CA TRP A 73 23.15 5.69 30.34
C TRP A 73 23.31 4.61 29.27
N LEU A 74 22.64 3.46 29.40
CA LEU A 74 22.83 2.31 28.51
C LEU A 74 21.49 1.66 28.15
N ASP A 75 21.26 1.54 26.85
CA ASP A 75 20.16 0.75 26.32
C ASP A 75 20.68 -0.49 25.61
N LEU A 76 20.00 -1.62 25.80
CA LEU A 76 20.11 -2.80 24.96
C LEU A 76 19.14 -2.65 23.78
N THR A 77 19.67 -2.37 22.61
CA THR A 77 18.87 -2.16 21.38
C THR A 77 18.50 -3.47 20.68
N GLY A 78 19.26 -4.54 20.92
CA GLY A 78 18.99 -5.84 20.31
C GLY A 78 19.77 -6.97 20.97
N LEU A 79 19.18 -8.17 20.94
CA LEU A 79 19.76 -9.42 21.40
C LEU A 79 19.39 -10.53 20.41
N SER A 80 20.38 -11.29 19.95
CA SER A 80 20.16 -12.53 19.22
C SER A 80 20.95 -13.68 19.85
N VAL A 81 20.41 -14.89 19.74
CA VAL A 81 21.01 -16.10 20.29
C VAL A 81 21.16 -17.12 19.17
N ALA A 82 22.36 -17.68 19.03
CA ALA A 82 22.68 -18.71 18.06
C ALA A 82 23.35 -19.89 18.73
N ALA A 83 22.96 -21.11 18.34
CA ALA A 83 23.68 -22.32 18.69
C ALA A 83 24.94 -22.42 17.81
N GLY A 84 26.09 -22.58 18.46
CA GLY A 84 27.38 -22.83 17.85
C GLY A 84 27.72 -24.33 17.79
N PRO A 85 28.98 -24.66 17.45
CA PRO A 85 29.42 -26.05 17.33
C PRO A 85 29.48 -26.75 18.69
N LEU A 86 29.48 -28.09 18.64
CA LEU A 86 29.89 -28.92 19.76
C LEU A 86 31.42 -28.80 19.94
N LEU A 87 31.83 -28.55 21.16
CA LEU A 87 33.23 -28.47 21.57
C LEU A 87 33.79 -29.88 21.84
N PRO A 88 35.12 -30.06 21.84
CA PRO A 88 35.75 -31.36 22.13
C PRO A 88 35.41 -31.94 23.50
N ASN A 89 35.01 -31.10 24.46
CA ASN A 89 34.56 -31.49 25.79
C ASN A 89 33.12 -32.03 25.83
N GLY A 90 32.42 -32.09 24.68
CA GLY A 90 31.03 -32.53 24.58
C GLY A 90 29.99 -31.45 24.88
N ASN A 91 30.41 -30.23 25.23
CA ASN A 91 29.52 -29.10 25.45
C ASN A 91 29.15 -28.41 24.13
N ARG A 92 27.98 -27.80 24.09
CA ARG A 92 27.55 -26.91 23.00
C ARG A 92 27.91 -25.47 23.32
N LEU A 93 28.52 -24.79 22.37
CA LEU A 93 28.79 -23.36 22.47
C LEU A 93 27.54 -22.55 22.10
N TRP A 94 27.04 -21.71 23.00
CA TRP A 94 25.97 -20.77 22.72
C TRP A 94 26.53 -19.36 22.55
N ARG A 95 26.12 -18.67 21.48
CA ARG A 95 26.57 -17.32 21.18
C ARG A 95 25.41 -16.34 21.30
N LEU A 96 25.53 -15.40 22.23
CA LEU A 96 24.63 -14.28 22.41
C LEU A 96 25.27 -13.04 21.80
N SER A 97 24.62 -12.42 20.81
CA SER A 97 25.06 -11.16 20.22
C SER A 97 24.20 -10.01 20.74
N LEU A 98 24.83 -9.08 21.46
CA LEU A 98 24.19 -7.96 22.12
C LEU A 98 24.56 -6.66 21.40
N ALA A 99 23.57 -5.81 21.14
CA ALA A 99 23.75 -4.50 20.54
C ALA A 99 23.30 -3.42 21.51
N TYR A 100 24.23 -2.53 21.89
CA TYR A 100 24.01 -1.48 22.86
C TYR A 100 24.03 -0.09 22.22
N GLN A 101 23.38 0.86 22.89
CA GLN A 101 23.54 2.29 22.62
C GLN A 101 23.86 3.02 23.93
N THR A 102 24.92 3.82 23.94
CA THR A 102 25.30 4.63 25.10
C THR A 102 24.73 6.03 25.01
N PHE A 103 24.23 6.54 26.13
CA PHE A 103 23.73 7.89 26.33
C PHE A 103 24.56 8.66 27.37
N TYR A 104 25.74 8.15 27.73
CA TYR A 104 26.58 8.80 28.71
C TYR A 104 27.30 10.02 28.10
N ALA A 105 26.97 11.22 28.61
CA ALA A 105 27.67 12.46 28.26
C ALA A 105 28.93 12.62 29.12
N ALA A 106 30.01 11.97 28.71
CA ALA A 106 31.29 12.03 29.40
C ALA A 106 31.92 13.44 29.35
N LEU A 107 32.42 13.94 30.48
CA LEU A 107 33.22 15.18 30.59
C LEU A 107 34.73 14.90 30.49
N ASP A 108 35.12 13.68 30.84
CA ASP A 108 36.47 13.12 30.81
C ASP A 108 36.41 11.68 30.27
N VAL A 109 37.56 11.08 29.95
CA VAL A 109 37.57 9.66 29.56
C VAL A 109 37.16 8.83 30.78
N ARG A 110 36.02 8.15 30.69
CA ARG A 110 35.43 7.41 31.81
C ARG A 110 35.27 5.93 31.49
N ARG A 111 35.68 5.10 32.44
CA ARG A 111 35.37 3.67 32.44
C ARG A 111 33.99 3.44 33.04
N LEU A 112 33.12 2.79 32.29
CA LEU A 112 31.78 2.38 32.70
C LEU A 112 31.68 0.86 32.60
N ASP A 113 30.98 0.24 33.53
CA ASP A 113 30.82 -1.20 33.58
C ASP A 113 29.41 -1.59 33.12
N ILE A 114 29.33 -2.48 32.13
CA ILE A 114 28.06 -3.04 31.65
C ILE A 114 27.53 -4.02 32.70
N PRO A 115 26.27 -3.88 33.17
CA PRO A 115 25.72 -4.74 34.21
C PRO A 115 25.80 -6.23 33.88
N ALA A 116 26.15 -7.02 34.89
CA ALA A 116 26.07 -8.47 34.84
C ALA A 116 24.60 -8.94 34.66
N PHE A 117 24.40 -10.10 34.06
CA PHE A 117 23.10 -10.73 33.93
C PHE A 117 23.23 -12.26 33.94
N THR A 118 22.14 -12.95 34.26
CA THR A 118 22.15 -14.41 34.40
C THR A 118 21.29 -15.04 33.31
N VAL A 119 21.80 -16.08 32.65
CA VAL A 119 21.09 -16.84 31.63
C VAL A 119 20.78 -18.23 32.19
N THR A 120 19.51 -18.61 32.23
CA THR A 120 19.09 -19.93 32.66
C THR A 120 19.00 -20.86 31.46
N PHE A 121 19.65 -22.00 31.55
CA PHE A 121 19.57 -23.09 30.59
C PHE A 121 18.69 -24.18 31.15
N ALA A 122 17.82 -24.75 30.32
CA ALA A 122 17.01 -25.90 30.70
C ALA A 122 17.22 -27.03 29.70
N SER A 123 17.22 -28.25 30.23
CA SER A 123 17.11 -29.47 29.44
C SER A 123 15.83 -30.19 29.86
N ASP A 124 15.00 -30.50 28.88
CA ASP A 124 13.82 -31.32 29.09
C ASP A 124 14.16 -32.76 28.72
N SER A 125 14.39 -33.58 29.75
CA SER A 125 14.66 -35.00 29.58
C SER A 125 13.42 -35.80 30.01
N ALA A 126 13.19 -36.96 29.38
CA ALA A 126 12.00 -37.80 29.63
C ALA A 126 11.81 -38.27 31.09
N ARG A 127 12.74 -37.98 32.01
CA ARG A 127 12.66 -38.32 33.43
C ARG A 127 12.64 -37.12 34.38
N ALA A 128 13.09 -35.94 33.95
CA ALA A 128 13.08 -34.70 34.74
C ALA A 128 13.51 -33.48 33.90
N THR A 129 12.91 -32.32 34.18
CA THR A 129 13.40 -31.02 33.72
C THR A 129 14.54 -30.56 34.63
N THR A 130 15.74 -30.42 34.08
CA THR A 130 16.92 -29.91 34.83
C THR A 130 17.26 -28.52 34.34
N SER A 131 17.51 -27.59 35.26
CA SER A 131 17.94 -26.22 34.94
C SER A 131 19.32 -25.90 35.51
N ALA A 132 20.13 -25.18 34.75
CA ALA A 132 21.43 -24.66 35.14
C ALA A 132 21.51 -23.16 34.86
N THR A 133 22.24 -22.38 35.67
CA THR A 133 22.34 -20.92 35.54
C THR A 133 23.76 -20.47 35.20
N ALA A 134 23.91 -19.72 34.11
CA ALA A 134 25.18 -19.14 33.66
C ALA A 134 25.21 -17.66 34.04
N GLU A 135 26.19 -17.25 34.83
CA GLU A 135 26.38 -15.85 35.18
C GLU A 135 27.29 -15.18 34.15
N VAL A 136 26.76 -14.18 33.45
CA VAL A 136 27.54 -13.32 32.58
C VAL A 136 28.10 -12.19 33.44
N PRO A 137 29.43 -12.08 33.59
CA PRO A 137 30.03 -11.09 34.48
C PRO A 137 29.80 -9.68 33.96
N THR A 138 30.04 -8.69 34.81
CA THR A 138 30.18 -7.30 34.37
C THR A 138 31.44 -7.13 33.53
N TRP A 139 31.41 -6.24 32.54
CA TRP A 139 32.61 -5.91 31.76
C TRP A 139 32.71 -4.41 31.46
N PRO A 140 33.94 -3.88 31.39
CA PRO A 140 34.16 -2.46 31.22
C PRO A 140 34.07 -2.00 29.75
N ILE A 141 33.72 -0.75 29.58
CA ILE A 141 33.87 0.05 28.36
C ILE A 141 34.45 1.43 28.71
N LEU A 142 35.11 2.07 27.74
CA LEU A 142 35.64 3.42 27.87
C LEU A 142 34.86 4.38 26.98
N VAL A 143 34.20 5.35 27.62
CA VAL A 143 33.47 6.44 26.97
C VAL A 143 34.35 7.68 26.97
N SER A 144 34.46 8.31 25.82
CA SER A 144 35.25 9.51 25.58
C SER A 144 34.35 10.76 25.53
N PRO A 145 34.85 11.92 25.98
CA PRO A 145 34.10 13.17 25.92
C PRO A 145 33.99 13.67 24.48
N LEU A 146 32.84 14.26 24.13
CA LEU A 146 32.61 14.87 22.82
C LEU A 146 33.22 16.28 22.72
N ARG A 147 33.31 16.96 23.85
CA ARG A 147 33.95 18.28 23.97
C ARG A 147 35.41 18.11 24.34
N GLU A 148 36.22 19.04 23.85
CA GLU A 148 37.60 19.17 24.28
C GLU A 148 37.64 19.41 25.80
N ILE A 149 38.46 18.63 26.51
CA ILE A 149 38.56 18.65 27.98
C ILE A 149 39.24 19.95 28.46
N GLN A 150 40.23 20.43 27.69
CA GLN A 150 41.01 21.63 27.98
C GLN A 150 41.21 22.41 26.69
N PRO A 151 40.20 23.19 26.26
CA PRO A 151 40.37 24.03 25.09
C PRO A 151 41.43 25.11 25.38
N PRO A 152 42.14 25.60 24.35
CA PRO A 152 43.07 26.71 24.51
C PRO A 152 42.37 27.91 25.17
N PRO A 153 43.05 28.64 26.08
CA PRO A 153 42.48 29.82 26.69
C PRO A 153 42.25 30.89 25.61
N VAL A 154 41.02 31.41 25.53
CA VAL A 154 40.65 32.55 24.69
C VAL A 154 40.29 33.74 25.58
N ALA A 155 40.48 34.96 25.07
CA ALA A 155 40.22 36.18 25.85
C ALA A 155 38.70 36.44 26.04
N ASP A 156 37.89 36.11 25.04
CA ASP A 156 36.43 36.23 25.08
C ASP A 156 35.77 34.83 24.96
N PRO A 157 34.93 34.39 25.92
CA PRO A 157 34.21 33.12 25.82
C PRO A 157 33.37 32.94 24.55
N VAL A 158 32.96 34.03 23.89
CA VAL A 158 32.25 33.98 22.60
C VAL A 158 33.11 33.34 21.51
N ASP A 159 34.44 33.42 21.61
CA ASP A 159 35.36 32.82 20.63
C ASP A 159 35.30 31.28 20.64
N TYR A 160 34.77 30.66 21.70
CA TYR A 160 34.48 29.21 21.71
C TYR A 160 33.24 28.83 20.88
N LEU A 161 32.34 29.79 20.61
CA LEU A 161 31.15 29.55 19.81
C LEU A 161 31.55 29.53 18.33
N ARG A 162 31.37 28.38 17.68
CA ARG A 162 31.51 28.31 16.23
C ARG A 162 30.27 28.92 15.58
N PRO A 163 30.43 29.72 14.51
CA PRO A 163 29.28 30.21 13.75
C PRO A 163 28.47 29.00 13.28
N GLU A 164 27.14 29.11 13.36
CA GLU A 164 26.27 28.08 12.83
C GLU A 164 26.60 27.83 11.36
N SER A 165 26.88 26.57 11.01
CA SER A 165 27.04 26.21 9.60
C SER A 165 25.72 26.52 8.88
N SER A 166 25.77 27.28 7.79
CA SER A 166 24.58 27.50 6.97
C SER A 166 24.01 26.14 6.54
N VAL A 167 22.76 25.86 6.90
CA VAL A 167 22.09 24.61 6.52
C VAL A 167 22.18 24.47 4.99
N PRO A 168 22.69 23.35 4.46
CA PRO A 168 22.77 23.16 3.02
C PRO A 168 21.37 23.27 2.43
N ARG A 169 21.13 24.30 1.61
CA ARG A 169 19.88 24.45 0.87
C ARG A 169 19.80 23.29 -0.11
N ARG A 170 18.84 22.37 0.08
CA ARG A 170 18.51 21.41 -0.98
C ARG A 170 17.94 22.15 -2.17
N ASP A 171 18.45 21.86 -3.35
CA ASP A 171 17.89 22.37 -4.60
C ASP A 171 16.47 21.82 -4.79
N PRO A 172 15.43 22.68 -4.86
CA PRO A 172 14.07 22.25 -5.16
C PRO A 172 13.83 21.96 -6.65
N GLY A 173 14.82 22.20 -7.52
CA GLY A 173 14.78 21.96 -8.97
C GLY A 173 14.13 20.64 -9.39
N PRO A 174 14.61 19.46 -8.92
CA PRO A 174 14.06 18.17 -9.34
C PRO A 174 12.60 17.97 -8.88
N ALA A 175 12.27 18.36 -7.65
CA ALA A 175 10.91 18.26 -7.13
C ALA A 175 9.94 19.18 -7.91
N ARG A 176 10.38 20.39 -8.26
CA ARG A 176 9.59 21.34 -9.04
C ARG A 176 9.39 20.86 -10.49
N ALA A 177 10.42 20.30 -11.11
CA ALA A 177 10.32 19.71 -12.45
C ALA A 177 9.33 18.54 -12.47
N LEU A 178 9.39 17.67 -11.47
CA LEU A 178 8.46 16.55 -11.34
C LEU A 178 7.02 17.00 -11.09
N ALA A 179 6.82 18.04 -10.26
CA ALA A 179 5.50 18.63 -10.05
C ALA A 179 4.91 19.19 -11.34
N TRP A 180 5.72 19.89 -12.16
CA TRP A 180 5.27 20.37 -13.47
C TRP A 180 4.98 19.23 -14.46
N ALA A 181 5.78 18.16 -14.45
CA ALA A 181 5.52 16.98 -15.27
C ALA A 181 4.18 16.32 -14.92
N PHE A 182 3.89 16.14 -13.62
CA PHE A 182 2.61 15.62 -13.16
C PHE A 182 1.43 16.56 -13.44
N ALA A 183 1.62 17.88 -13.29
CA ALA A 183 0.61 18.86 -13.64
C ALA A 183 0.28 18.82 -15.14
N ALA A 184 1.29 18.72 -16.00
CA ALA A 184 1.12 18.60 -17.44
C ALA A 184 0.40 17.29 -17.82
N LEU A 185 0.78 16.16 -17.22
CA LEU A 185 0.10 14.87 -17.40
C LEU A 185 -1.37 14.93 -16.94
N GLY A 186 -1.64 15.56 -15.80
CA GLY A 186 -2.99 15.77 -15.28
C GLY A 186 -3.84 16.62 -16.23
N LEU A 187 -3.29 17.72 -16.73
CA LEU A 187 -3.96 18.58 -17.72
C LEU A 187 -4.20 17.84 -19.04
N ALA A 188 -3.25 17.03 -19.51
CA ALA A 188 -3.43 16.19 -20.69
C ALA A 188 -4.56 15.17 -20.50
N GLY A 189 -4.62 14.51 -19.34
CA GLY A 189 -5.71 13.60 -18.98
C GLY A 189 -7.07 14.30 -18.94
N LEU A 190 -7.15 15.49 -18.35
CA LEU A 190 -8.36 16.31 -18.34
C LEU A 190 -8.77 16.76 -19.75
N ALA A 191 -7.81 17.09 -20.62
CA ALA A 191 -8.09 17.44 -22.01
C ALA A 191 -8.63 16.25 -22.81
N LEU A 192 -8.07 15.04 -22.60
CA LEU A 192 -8.57 13.82 -23.21
C LEU A 192 -9.98 13.48 -22.72
N LEU A 193 -10.25 13.63 -21.42
CA LEU A 193 -11.59 13.44 -20.85
C LEU A 193 -12.58 14.48 -21.38
N ALA A 194 -12.17 15.76 -21.48
CA ALA A 194 -13.01 16.82 -22.04
C ALA A 194 -13.35 16.55 -23.52
N ARG A 195 -12.41 15.98 -24.28
CA ARG A 195 -12.63 15.53 -25.66
C ARG A 195 -13.61 14.36 -25.72
N ASP A 196 -13.42 13.32 -24.91
CA ASP A 196 -14.31 12.15 -24.82
C ASP A 196 -15.74 12.56 -24.46
N ARG A 197 -15.89 13.44 -23.46
CA ARG A 197 -17.19 13.93 -22.99
C ARG A 197 -17.81 15.05 -23.82
N ALA A 198 -17.18 15.40 -24.95
CA ALA A 198 -17.61 16.48 -25.85
C ALA A 198 -17.92 17.79 -25.09
N TRP A 199 -17.08 18.13 -24.11
CA TRP A 199 -17.16 19.41 -23.40
C TRP A 199 -16.72 20.54 -24.33
N TRP A 200 -17.54 21.58 -24.38
CA TRP A 200 -17.20 22.82 -25.08
C TRP A 200 -15.93 23.41 -24.43
N PRO A 201 -14.88 23.80 -25.18
CA PRO A 201 -14.83 24.15 -26.60
C PRO A 201 -14.26 23.06 -27.53
N LEU A 202 -13.93 21.86 -27.03
CA LEU A 202 -13.06 20.92 -27.73
C LEU A 202 -13.75 19.95 -28.69
N HIS A 203 -15.09 19.88 -28.83
CA HIS A 203 -15.77 19.21 -29.98
C HIS A 203 -17.26 19.64 -30.15
N ARG A 204 -17.75 19.60 -31.41
CA ARG A 204 -19.17 19.74 -31.76
C ARG A 204 -19.92 18.46 -31.35
N ARG A 205 -20.89 18.56 -30.44
CA ARG A 205 -21.74 17.42 -30.00
C ARG A 205 -22.23 16.59 -31.21
N PRO A 206 -22.25 15.23 -31.14
CA PRO A 206 -22.95 14.43 -32.13
C PRO A 206 -24.37 14.97 -32.23
N ALA A 207 -24.73 15.40 -33.44
CA ALA A 207 -25.91 16.21 -33.68
C ALA A 207 -27.16 15.37 -33.40
N ARG A 208 -27.65 15.41 -32.16
CA ARG A 208 -28.96 14.89 -31.72
C ARG A 208 -29.99 15.15 -32.82
N ALA A 209 -30.25 14.13 -33.63
CA ALA A 209 -30.91 14.26 -34.91
C ALA A 209 -32.37 14.64 -34.71
N PHE A 210 -33.01 14.02 -33.72
CA PHE A 210 -34.37 14.34 -33.32
C PHE A 210 -34.46 15.64 -32.54
N ALA A 211 -33.47 15.99 -31.70
CA ALA A 211 -33.47 17.30 -31.05
C ALA A 211 -33.36 18.46 -32.05
N ALA A 212 -32.56 18.29 -33.13
CA ALA A 212 -32.49 19.25 -34.22
C ALA A 212 -33.81 19.32 -35.01
N ALA A 213 -34.39 18.16 -35.35
CA ALA A 213 -35.68 18.08 -36.04
C ALA A 213 -36.80 18.71 -35.20
N ALA A 214 -36.88 18.44 -33.90
CA ALA A 214 -37.88 19.00 -33.00
C ALA A 214 -37.77 20.53 -32.88
N ARG A 215 -36.56 21.09 -32.86
CA ARG A 215 -36.38 22.55 -32.91
C ARG A 215 -36.87 23.14 -34.23
N GLN A 216 -36.58 22.48 -35.36
CA GLN A 216 -37.01 22.94 -36.67
C GLN A 216 -38.53 22.86 -36.84
N VAL A 217 -39.15 21.74 -36.48
CA VAL A 217 -40.62 21.55 -36.50
C VAL A 217 -41.31 22.60 -35.61
N ARG A 218 -40.78 22.86 -34.40
CA ARG A 218 -41.32 23.92 -33.52
C ARG A 218 -41.27 25.32 -34.14
N ARG A 219 -40.18 25.67 -34.83
CA ARG A 219 -40.07 26.97 -35.51
C ARG A 219 -41.06 27.09 -36.65
N LEU A 220 -41.26 26.01 -37.42
CA LEU A 220 -42.20 25.98 -38.54
C LEU A 220 -43.66 26.00 -38.06
N ALA A 221 -43.95 25.38 -36.92
CA ALA A 221 -45.28 25.43 -36.29
C ALA A 221 -45.69 26.84 -35.81
N ALA A 222 -44.77 27.81 -35.73
CA ALA A 222 -45.09 29.20 -35.44
C ALA A 222 -45.77 29.92 -36.62
N ARG A 223 -45.77 29.31 -37.82
CA ARG A 223 -46.49 29.77 -39.02
C ARG A 223 -47.46 28.67 -39.47
N PRO A 224 -48.51 28.37 -38.69
CA PRO A 224 -49.33 27.19 -38.93
C PRO A 224 -50.12 27.27 -40.23
N GLU A 225 -50.44 28.47 -40.72
CA GLU A 225 -51.25 28.69 -41.92
C GLU A 225 -50.52 28.39 -43.24
N ASP A 226 -49.19 28.40 -43.23
CA ASP A 226 -48.35 28.18 -44.41
C ASP A 226 -48.21 26.68 -44.74
N GLU A 227 -48.75 26.28 -45.90
CA GLU A 227 -48.66 24.90 -46.41
C GLU A 227 -47.20 24.48 -46.69
N ALA A 228 -46.35 25.43 -47.13
CA ALA A 228 -44.93 25.18 -47.33
C ALA A 228 -44.22 24.93 -46.00
N ALA A 229 -44.61 25.62 -44.93
CA ALA A 229 -44.09 25.38 -43.58
C ALA A 229 -44.47 23.98 -43.06
N TYR A 230 -45.68 23.50 -43.38
CA TYR A 230 -46.13 22.16 -43.00
C TYR A 230 -45.33 21.07 -43.72
N ARG A 231 -45.17 21.19 -45.05
CA ARG A 231 -44.30 20.29 -45.82
C ARG A 231 -42.86 20.32 -45.33
N ALA A 232 -42.30 21.49 -45.05
CA ALA A 232 -40.96 21.64 -44.51
C ALA A 232 -40.80 20.98 -43.12
N ALA A 233 -41.85 20.97 -42.30
CA ALA A 233 -41.84 20.32 -40.99
C ALA A 233 -41.84 18.79 -41.12
N LEU A 234 -42.61 18.24 -42.07
CA LEU A 234 -42.59 16.82 -42.40
C LEU A 234 -41.21 16.37 -42.91
N LEU A 235 -40.57 17.17 -43.78
CA LEU A 235 -39.21 16.91 -44.26
C LEU A 235 -38.17 16.99 -43.14
N ALA A 236 -38.32 17.93 -42.21
CA ALA A 236 -37.42 18.05 -41.07
C ALA A 236 -37.44 16.80 -40.19
N LEU A 237 -38.61 16.17 -40.04
CA LEU A 237 -38.75 14.93 -39.28
C LEU A 237 -38.21 13.70 -40.04
N HIS A 238 -38.43 13.60 -41.36
CA HIS A 238 -37.78 12.57 -42.21
C HIS A 238 -36.26 12.66 -42.12
N ARG A 239 -35.69 13.85 -42.27
CA ARG A 239 -34.23 14.06 -42.09
C ARG A 239 -33.75 13.76 -40.68
N GLY A 240 -34.63 13.80 -39.68
CA GLY A 240 -34.35 13.32 -38.33
C GLY A 240 -34.19 11.80 -38.32
N LEU A 241 -35.19 11.09 -38.84
CA LEU A 241 -35.20 9.63 -38.97
C LEU A 241 -34.01 9.14 -39.80
N ASP A 242 -33.75 9.74 -40.96
CA ASP A 242 -32.67 9.34 -41.85
C ASP A 242 -31.28 9.47 -41.21
N ARG A 243 -31.09 10.53 -40.41
CA ARG A 243 -29.83 10.75 -39.69
C ARG A 243 -29.67 9.82 -38.50
N THR A 244 -30.77 9.39 -37.88
CA THR A 244 -30.73 8.42 -36.78
C THR A 244 -30.45 7.01 -37.29
N ASP A 245 -31.03 6.61 -38.42
CA ASP A 245 -30.82 5.27 -38.99
C ASP A 245 -29.58 5.18 -39.89
N GLY A 246 -29.05 6.31 -40.36
CA GLY A 246 -27.94 6.37 -41.32
C GLY A 246 -28.33 6.00 -42.75
N ARG A 247 -29.63 5.79 -43.01
CA ARG A 247 -30.24 5.41 -44.29
C ARG A 247 -31.57 6.15 -44.44
N ARG A 248 -32.12 6.20 -45.66
CA ARG A 248 -33.45 6.77 -45.87
C ARG A 248 -34.50 5.82 -45.30
N VAL A 249 -35.36 6.30 -44.40
CA VAL A 249 -36.42 5.49 -43.76
C VAL A 249 -37.77 5.88 -44.34
N MET A 250 -38.40 4.98 -45.09
CA MET A 250 -39.77 5.16 -45.61
C MET A 250 -40.80 4.47 -44.70
N GLY A 251 -42.09 4.68 -45.00
CA GLY A 251 -43.17 4.13 -44.18
C GLY A 251 -43.20 2.60 -44.12
N GLU A 252 -42.72 1.93 -45.17
CA GLU A 252 -42.55 0.48 -45.24
C GLU A 252 -41.38 -0.03 -44.40
N ASP A 253 -40.33 0.79 -44.23
CA ASP A 253 -39.14 0.47 -43.44
C ASP A 253 -39.33 0.71 -41.93
N LEU A 254 -40.52 1.17 -41.50
CA LEU A 254 -40.76 1.55 -40.10
C LEU A 254 -40.55 0.37 -39.14
N ALA A 255 -40.99 -0.84 -39.51
CA ALA A 255 -40.81 -2.02 -38.68
C ALA A 255 -39.32 -2.33 -38.47
N ASP A 256 -38.53 -2.27 -39.55
CA ASP A 256 -37.09 -2.50 -39.52
C ASP A 256 -36.34 -1.43 -38.73
N PHE A 257 -36.75 -0.16 -38.86
CA PHE A 257 -36.22 0.95 -38.06
C PHE A 257 -36.45 0.72 -36.56
N LEU A 258 -37.65 0.29 -36.17
CA LEU A 258 -37.97 0.01 -34.77
C LEU A 258 -37.24 -1.22 -34.23
N GLY A 259 -36.98 -2.22 -35.08
CA GLY A 259 -36.13 -3.36 -34.74
C GLY A 259 -34.68 -2.97 -34.48
N ARG A 260 -34.12 -2.06 -35.29
CA ARG A 260 -32.76 -1.53 -35.10
C ARG A 260 -32.64 -0.56 -33.94
N HIS A 261 -33.70 0.20 -33.64
CA HIS A 261 -33.72 1.23 -32.60
C HIS A 261 -34.87 0.98 -31.60
N PRO A 262 -34.75 -0.03 -30.72
CA PRO A 262 -35.83 -0.44 -29.82
C PRO A 262 -36.27 0.66 -28.84
N ALA A 263 -35.40 1.65 -28.57
CA ALA A 263 -35.70 2.81 -27.73
C ALA A 263 -36.88 3.66 -28.27
N TYR A 264 -37.21 3.56 -29.56
CA TYR A 264 -38.36 4.26 -30.16
C TYR A 264 -39.61 3.37 -30.32
N GLY A 265 -39.59 2.14 -29.82
CA GLY A 265 -40.72 1.19 -29.93
C GLY A 265 -42.05 1.74 -29.43
N ALA A 266 -42.04 2.48 -28.31
CA ALA A 266 -43.23 3.13 -27.76
C ALA A 266 -43.84 4.22 -28.69
N LEU A 267 -43.11 4.65 -29.71
CA LEU A 267 -43.53 5.67 -30.69
C LEU A 267 -43.93 5.07 -32.05
N ALA A 268 -44.06 3.75 -32.15
CA ALA A 268 -44.44 3.06 -33.39
C ALA A 268 -45.75 3.59 -34.00
N GLN A 269 -46.81 3.71 -33.20
CA GLN A 269 -48.11 4.19 -33.68
C GLN A 269 -48.07 5.67 -34.12
N PRO A 270 -47.50 6.62 -33.35
CA PRO A 270 -47.29 7.99 -33.83
C PRO A 270 -46.45 8.09 -35.11
N LEU A 271 -45.39 7.28 -35.24
CA LEU A 271 -44.55 7.27 -36.44
C LEU A 271 -45.30 6.72 -37.67
N GLY A 272 -46.10 5.67 -37.50
CA GLY A 272 -46.95 5.13 -38.57
C GLY A 272 -47.96 6.17 -39.07
N ARG A 273 -48.62 6.90 -38.16
CA ARG A 273 -49.52 8.00 -38.51
C ARG A 273 -48.79 9.14 -39.22
N PHE A 274 -47.58 9.47 -38.77
CA PHE A 274 -46.73 10.45 -39.44
C PHE A 274 -46.38 10.05 -40.88
N PHE A 275 -45.97 8.79 -41.14
CA PHE A 275 -45.67 8.33 -42.48
C PHE A 275 -46.90 8.31 -43.39
N ALA A 276 -48.07 7.95 -42.88
CA ALA A 276 -49.33 8.04 -43.61
C ALA A 276 -49.67 9.49 -43.98
N ALA A 277 -49.55 10.43 -43.03
CA ALA A 277 -49.76 11.85 -43.28
C ALA A 277 -48.73 12.45 -44.24
N SER A 278 -47.47 12.02 -44.15
CA SER A 278 -46.42 12.41 -45.10
C SER A 278 -46.73 11.95 -46.51
N ARG A 279 -47.11 10.67 -46.68
CA ARG A 279 -47.48 10.12 -47.99
C ARG A 279 -48.65 10.89 -48.61
N ALA A 280 -49.66 11.23 -47.81
CA ALA A 280 -50.78 12.05 -48.25
C ALA A 280 -50.37 13.49 -48.62
N ALA A 281 -49.43 14.10 -47.88
CA ALA A 281 -48.98 15.48 -48.12
C ALA A 281 -48.06 15.64 -49.34
N PHE A 282 -47.24 14.64 -49.66
CA PHE A 282 -46.29 14.67 -50.79
C PHE A 282 -46.80 13.98 -52.06
N PHE A 283 -47.60 12.92 -51.93
CA PHE A 283 -48.04 12.09 -53.06
C PHE A 283 -49.56 12.01 -53.20
N GLY A 284 -50.33 12.61 -52.28
CA GLY A 284 -51.79 12.65 -52.35
C GLY A 284 -52.32 13.79 -53.23
N ARG A 285 -53.59 13.68 -53.63
CA ARG A 285 -54.30 14.70 -54.44
C ARG A 285 -54.80 15.90 -53.60
N ASP A 286 -54.92 15.74 -52.29
CA ASP A 286 -55.35 16.80 -51.35
C ASP A 286 -54.35 16.95 -50.18
N PRO A 287 -53.38 17.88 -50.27
CA PRO A 287 -52.43 18.18 -49.20
C PRO A 287 -53.08 18.74 -47.93
N ALA A 288 -54.24 19.40 -48.04
CA ALA A 288 -54.97 19.93 -46.90
C ALA A 288 -55.62 18.82 -46.07
N ALA A 289 -56.01 17.70 -46.70
CA ALA A 289 -56.44 16.50 -45.98
C ALA A 289 -55.34 15.92 -45.07
N ALA A 290 -54.08 15.95 -45.50
CA ALA A 290 -52.96 15.48 -44.68
C ALA A 290 -52.77 16.31 -43.41
N ARG A 291 -53.00 17.62 -43.48
CA ARG A 291 -52.92 18.54 -42.33
C ARG A 291 -54.12 18.38 -41.39
N ARG A 292 -55.30 18.01 -41.89
CA ARG A 292 -56.47 17.66 -41.06
C ARG A 292 -56.27 16.33 -40.33
N ALA A 293 -55.69 15.34 -41.01
CA ALA A 293 -55.42 14.02 -40.43
C ALA A 293 -54.30 14.04 -39.39
N TRP A 294 -53.33 14.95 -39.53
CA TRP A 294 -52.21 15.07 -38.60
C TRP A 294 -51.77 16.54 -38.42
N PRO A 295 -52.37 17.29 -37.49
CA PRO A 295 -52.10 18.71 -37.35
C PRO A 295 -50.71 18.99 -36.73
N PHE A 296 -50.22 20.23 -36.89
CA PHE A 296 -48.93 20.68 -36.35
C PHE A 296 -48.67 20.36 -34.86
N PRO A 297 -49.64 20.47 -33.94
CA PRO A 297 -49.43 20.12 -32.54
C PRO A 297 -48.99 18.66 -32.35
N ASP A 298 -49.56 17.73 -33.13
CA ASP A 298 -49.25 16.31 -33.06
C ASP A 298 -47.87 16.00 -33.65
N LEU A 299 -47.51 16.71 -34.72
CA LEU A 299 -46.15 16.67 -35.29
C LEU A 299 -45.10 17.20 -34.30
N VAL A 300 -45.38 18.31 -33.63
CA VAL A 300 -44.52 18.88 -32.58
C VAL A 300 -44.41 17.95 -31.38
N ALA A 301 -45.52 17.37 -30.93
CA ALA A 301 -45.54 16.43 -29.81
C ALA A 301 -44.71 15.18 -30.12
N THR A 302 -44.86 14.62 -31.32
CA THR A 302 -44.10 13.45 -31.78
C THR A 302 -42.61 13.76 -31.89
N ALA A 303 -42.23 14.89 -32.50
CA ALA A 303 -40.83 15.30 -32.57
C ALA A 303 -40.21 15.54 -31.19
N ARG A 304 -40.97 16.10 -30.23
CA ARG A 304 -40.52 16.27 -28.84
C ARG A 304 -40.32 14.93 -28.13
N ARG A 305 -41.23 13.97 -28.31
CA ARG A 305 -41.12 12.63 -27.73
C ARG A 305 -39.92 11.87 -28.29
N LEU A 306 -39.68 11.94 -29.60
CA LEU A 306 -38.47 11.40 -30.24
C LEU A 306 -37.19 12.03 -29.69
N ALA A 307 -37.17 13.36 -29.52
CA ALA A 307 -36.04 14.07 -28.91
C ALA A 307 -35.88 13.81 -27.40
N ALA A 308 -36.92 13.32 -26.72
CA ALA A 308 -36.85 12.88 -25.33
C ALA A 308 -36.28 11.47 -25.23
N ALA A 309 -36.74 10.54 -26.08
CA ALA A 309 -36.18 9.19 -26.20
C ALA A 309 -34.69 9.23 -26.59
N GLU A 310 -34.30 10.11 -27.51
CA GLU A 310 -32.90 10.34 -27.88
C GLU A 310 -32.02 10.84 -26.71
N ARG A 311 -32.62 11.54 -25.73
CA ARG A 311 -31.91 12.01 -24.53
C ARG A 311 -31.82 10.97 -23.42
N ALA A 312 -32.80 10.07 -23.34
CA ALA A 312 -32.83 9.01 -22.34
C ALA A 312 -31.74 7.95 -22.59
N GLY A 313 -31.19 7.89 -23.81
CA GLY A 313 -30.25 6.85 -24.22
C GLY A 313 -30.95 5.48 -24.34
N PRO A 314 -30.32 4.47 -24.97
CA PRO A 314 -30.81 3.11 -24.88
C PRO A 314 -30.92 2.72 -23.38
N PRO A 315 -31.99 2.01 -22.96
CA PRO A 315 -31.99 1.39 -21.64
C PRO A 315 -30.73 0.52 -21.54
N ALA A 316 -30.02 0.58 -20.41
CA ALA A 316 -28.86 -0.25 -20.16
C ALA A 316 -29.24 -1.73 -20.38
N GLY A 317 -28.87 -2.26 -21.55
CA GLY A 317 -29.02 -3.67 -21.85
C GLY A 317 -28.05 -4.43 -20.97
N ASN A 318 -28.59 -5.31 -20.14
CA ASN A 318 -27.83 -6.33 -19.43
C ASN A 318 -26.82 -6.96 -20.38
N GLY A 319 -25.55 -6.98 -19.96
CA GLY A 319 -24.51 -7.77 -20.61
C GLY A 319 -24.90 -9.24 -20.56
N GLY A 320 -25.38 -9.75 -21.69
CA GLY A 320 -25.58 -11.16 -21.97
C GLY A 320 -24.86 -11.49 -23.25
N THR A 321 -23.56 -11.76 -23.14
CA THR A 321 -22.80 -12.52 -24.14
C THR A 321 -23.29 -13.96 -24.17
N PRO A 322 -23.37 -14.55 -25.36
CA PRO A 322 -22.60 -15.76 -25.62
C PRO A 322 -21.31 -15.44 -26.38
#